data_AF-A0A9N9JX45-F1
#
_entry.id   AF-A0A9N9JX45-F1
#
_cell.length_a   1.000
_cell.length_b   1.000
_cell.length_c   1.000
_cell.angle_alpha   90.00
_cell.angle_beta   90.00
_cell.angle_gamma   90.00
#
_symmetry.space_group_name_H-M   'P 1'
#
loop_
_entity.id
_entity.type
_entity.pdbx_description
1 polymer ?
#
loop_
_entity_poly.entity_id
_entity_poly.type
_entity_poly.pdbx_seq_one_letter_code
_entity_poly.pdbx_strand_id
1 'polypeptide(L)'
;MTWSNATRIIIHIGDAPPHGRRFTNLFDDYPDGDPNGLTAESVLKKMQLKKILYYFGKINNSTDVMINVFREIIGEFAIFDLMTAGSNPEALINKFCKATSSAIFSSITLTTTLRNSKSIYSLQRKKLQINPHEPDWTTHPEKTGKILYYIPPKSLAEVKDEYYFINSSYIEQDISFKLALQPFSVGAERYAYFALDTSLGRANKLVIKKYHDIKIGTIERYLESVEISNVADFFSTIFNAAAERVGINKKVIFLDAKVLYDETDNTCYSVEKYINNVEFKKFNTNNGLITELHPILEAFAHFTYKYTEGYLVVYDLQGVDLKWNSKMFFGKS
;
A
#
# COMPACT_ATOMS: atom_id res chain seq x y z
N MET A 1 24.91 6.93 20.47
CA MET A 1 24.04 5.97 19.76
C MET A 1 24.87 5.08 18.84
N THR A 2 25.18 3.87 19.32
CA THR A 2 25.88 2.78 18.62
C THR A 2 24.85 1.69 18.29
N TRP A 3 24.16 1.84 17.15
CA TRP A 3 23.16 0.87 16.68
C TRP A 3 23.80 0.02 15.58
N SER A 4 23.63 -1.31 15.62
CA SER A 4 24.27 -2.28 14.71
C SER A 4 23.35 -2.81 13.61
N ASN A 5 22.02 -2.70 13.74
CA ASN A 5 21.07 -3.18 12.75
C ASN A 5 21.00 -2.31 11.48
N ALA A 6 20.65 -2.94 10.35
CA ALA A 6 20.49 -2.28 9.05
C ALA A 6 19.25 -1.38 9.00
N THR A 7 18.14 -1.83 9.59
CA THR A 7 16.92 -1.05 9.76
C THR A 7 16.96 -0.33 11.11
N ARG A 8 16.86 1.00 11.09
CA ARG A 8 16.86 1.84 12.29
C ARG A 8 15.72 2.83 12.15
N ILE A 9 14.84 2.86 13.13
CA ILE A 9 13.65 3.71 13.09
C ILE A 9 13.51 4.49 14.39
N ILE A 10 12.96 5.70 14.30
CA ILE A 10 12.40 6.45 15.42
C ILE A 10 10.94 6.74 15.08
N ILE A 11 10.05 6.37 15.99
CA ILE A 11 8.65 6.74 15.96
C ILE A 11 8.46 7.78 17.05
N HIS A 12 8.31 9.04 16.64
CA HIS A 12 8.10 10.16 17.55
C HIS A 12 6.60 10.46 17.60
N ILE A 13 6.00 10.24 18.77
CA ILE A 13 4.60 10.58 19.02
C ILE A 13 4.58 11.94 19.70
N GLY A 14 3.96 12.93 19.07
CA GLY A 14 3.91 14.30 19.59
C GLY A 14 2.50 14.73 19.92
N ASP A 15 2.30 15.15 21.18
CA ASP A 15 1.12 15.84 21.69
C ASP A 15 1.36 17.36 21.84
N ALA A 16 2.60 17.83 21.75
CA ALA A 16 2.96 19.24 21.77
C ALA A 16 4.21 19.53 20.91
N PRO A 17 4.35 20.76 20.37
CA PRO A 17 5.58 21.21 19.72
C PRO A 17 6.70 21.45 20.76
N PRO A 18 7.99 21.41 20.36
CA PRO A 18 9.10 21.77 21.23
C PRO A 18 9.14 23.28 21.50
N HIS A 19 9.94 23.66 22.49
CA HIS A 19 10.27 25.05 22.79
C HIS A 19 10.83 25.79 21.57
N GLY A 20 10.49 27.07 21.48
CA GLY A 20 10.93 28.00 20.46
C GLY A 20 9.76 28.57 19.64
N ARG A 21 9.72 29.90 19.50
CA ARG A 21 8.72 30.64 18.68
C ARG A 21 8.62 30.17 17.23
N ARG A 22 9.68 29.53 16.71
CA ARG A 22 9.69 28.97 15.36
C ARG A 22 8.76 27.76 15.19
N PHE A 23 8.52 27.01 16.26
CA PHE A 23 7.76 25.77 16.21
C PHE A 23 6.30 25.93 16.59
N THR A 24 5.93 27.04 17.24
CA THR A 24 4.57 27.26 17.75
C THR A 24 4.30 28.73 18.09
N ASN A 25 3.02 29.11 18.06
CA ASN A 25 2.50 30.37 18.59
C ASN A 25 1.85 30.19 19.98
N LEU A 26 1.93 28.99 20.55
CA LEU A 26 1.44 28.70 21.91
C LEU A 26 2.32 29.40 22.95
N PHE A 27 1.78 29.53 24.17
CA PHE A 27 2.57 30.01 25.31
C PHE A 27 3.74 29.05 25.57
N ASP A 28 4.92 29.62 25.76
CA ASP A 28 6.18 28.89 25.86
C ASP A 28 7.11 29.60 26.85
N ASP A 29 7.55 28.86 27.87
CA ASP A 29 8.48 29.34 28.89
C ASP A 29 9.91 29.50 28.36
N TYR A 30 10.22 28.89 27.21
CA TYR A 30 11.53 28.95 26.55
C TYR A 30 11.39 29.38 25.09
N PRO A 31 10.90 30.61 24.83
CA PRO A 31 10.55 31.06 23.49
C PRO A 31 11.76 31.17 22.53
N ASP A 32 12.97 31.23 23.07
CA ASP A 32 14.21 31.32 22.29
C ASP A 32 14.84 29.93 22.01
N GLY A 33 14.18 28.84 22.44
CA GLY A 33 14.59 27.45 22.19
C GLY A 33 15.03 26.70 23.46
N ASP A 34 15.54 25.48 23.28
CA ASP A 34 15.96 24.62 24.40
C ASP A 34 17.04 25.29 25.27
N PRO A 35 16.84 25.40 26.60
CA PRO A 35 17.81 26.01 27.51
C PRO A 35 19.17 25.30 27.54
N ASN A 36 19.24 24.04 27.09
CA ASN A 36 20.49 23.29 26.99
C ASN A 36 21.18 23.43 25.62
N GLY A 37 20.62 24.23 24.70
CA GLY A 37 21.20 24.54 23.41
C GLY A 37 21.01 23.45 22.33
N LEU A 38 20.15 22.45 22.56
CA LEU A 38 19.82 21.48 21.51
C LEU A 38 18.91 22.11 20.46
N THR A 39 19.32 22.03 19.20
CA THR A 39 18.52 22.49 18.07
C THR A 39 17.91 21.31 17.31
N ALA A 40 16.73 21.51 16.72
CA ALA A 40 16.10 20.51 15.86
C ALA A 40 17.04 20.10 14.71
N GLU A 41 17.79 21.04 14.15
CA GLU A 41 18.80 20.79 13.12
C GLU A 41 19.87 19.81 13.61
N SER A 42 20.40 20.04 14.81
CA SER A 42 21.48 19.20 15.37
C SER A 42 21.02 17.76 15.56
N VAL A 43 19.79 17.55 16.01
CA VAL A 43 19.23 16.22 16.30
C VAL A 43 18.82 15.52 15.01
N LEU A 44 18.00 16.17 14.18
CA LEU A 44 17.40 15.56 12.99
C LEU A 44 18.46 15.28 11.91
N LYS A 45 19.42 16.20 11.68
CA LYS A 45 20.53 15.93 10.74
C LYS A 45 21.41 14.78 11.23
N LYS A 46 21.63 14.66 12.55
CA LYS A 46 22.38 13.54 13.13
C LYS A 46 21.65 12.20 12.95
N MET A 47 20.32 12.19 13.05
CA MET A 47 19.49 11.02 12.74
C MET A 47 19.63 10.63 11.26
N GLN A 48 19.54 11.61 10.36
CA GLN A 48 19.70 11.41 8.92
C GLN A 48 21.09 10.84 8.56
N LEU A 49 22.17 11.42 9.11
CA LEU A 49 23.54 10.92 8.95
C LEU A 49 23.71 9.48 9.46
N LYS A 50 23.00 9.12 10.53
CA LYS A 50 23.00 7.76 11.08
C LYS A 50 22.04 6.80 10.36
N LYS A 51 21.38 7.26 9.28
CA LYS A 51 20.39 6.52 8.50
C LYS A 51 19.23 5.99 9.36
N ILE A 52 18.79 6.77 10.34
CA ILE A 52 17.66 6.42 11.21
C ILE A 52 16.38 6.97 10.57
N LEU A 53 15.47 6.11 10.11
CA LEU A 53 14.19 6.54 9.55
C LEU A 53 13.31 7.21 10.60
N TYR A 54 12.79 8.39 10.28
CA TYR A 54 11.93 9.15 11.18
C TYR A 54 10.47 9.03 10.77
N TYR A 55 9.62 8.73 11.75
CA TYR A 55 8.17 8.67 11.61
C TYR A 55 7.53 9.52 12.70
N PHE A 56 6.45 10.21 12.36
CA PHE A 56 5.76 11.08 13.31
C PHE A 56 4.30 10.65 13.54
N GLY A 57 3.92 10.37 14.78
CA GLY A 57 2.54 10.13 15.19
C GLY A 57 1.91 11.43 15.67
N LYS A 58 1.00 12.00 14.86
CA LYS A 58 0.31 13.26 15.15
C LYS A 58 -0.94 13.01 15.99
N ILE A 59 -0.94 13.46 17.25
CA ILE A 59 -2.08 13.33 18.17
C ILE A 59 -3.06 14.50 18.05
N ASN A 60 -2.55 15.72 17.87
CA ASN A 60 -3.34 16.94 17.73
C ASN A 60 -2.73 17.87 16.65
N ASN A 61 -3.39 19.00 16.34
CA ASN A 61 -2.90 19.97 15.35
C ASN A 61 -1.84 20.95 15.89
N SER A 62 -1.51 20.91 17.19
CA SER A 62 -0.53 21.84 17.77
C SER A 62 0.89 21.67 17.21
N THR A 63 1.19 20.49 16.68
CA THR A 63 2.51 20.13 16.13
C THR A 63 2.67 20.47 14.65
N ASP A 64 1.68 21.08 13.99
CA ASP A 64 1.70 21.27 12.52
C ASP A 64 2.83 22.19 12.04
N VAL A 65 3.08 23.27 12.77
CA VAL A 65 4.20 24.18 12.47
C VAL A 65 5.54 23.46 12.67
N MET A 66 5.70 22.72 13.77
CA MET A 66 6.88 21.89 14.01
C MET A 66 7.13 20.88 12.88
N ILE A 67 6.10 20.18 12.41
CA ILE A 67 6.21 19.20 11.32
C ILE A 67 6.76 19.86 10.06
N ASN A 68 6.25 21.04 9.69
CA ASN A 68 6.71 21.78 8.52
C ASN A 68 8.18 22.18 8.67
N VAL A 69 8.56 22.70 9.84
CA VAL A 69 9.96 23.02 10.15
C VAL A 69 10.86 21.78 10.05
N PHE A 70 10.43 20.64 10.59
CA PHE A 70 11.22 19.41 10.52
C PHE A 70 11.40 18.94 9.07
N ARG A 71 10.37 19.12 8.22
CA ARG A 71 10.45 18.81 6.78
C ARG A 71 11.46 19.68 6.04
N GLU A 72 11.60 20.95 6.42
CA GLU A 72 12.64 21.82 5.88
C GLU A 72 14.05 21.31 6.21
N ILE A 73 14.22 20.66 7.36
CA ILE A 73 15.52 20.21 7.87
C ILE A 73 15.95 18.87 7.25
N ILE A 74 15.08 17.86 7.27
CA ILE A 74 15.43 16.48 6.86
C ILE A 74 14.69 15.97 5.61
N GLY A 75 13.78 16.77 5.05
CA GLY A 75 12.91 16.36 3.96
C GLY A 75 11.59 15.74 4.43
N GLU A 76 10.82 15.22 3.49
CA GLU A 76 9.54 14.56 3.79
C GLU A 76 9.76 13.33 4.69
N PHE A 77 8.84 13.10 5.61
CA PHE A 77 8.75 11.91 6.44
C PHE A 77 7.30 11.50 6.63
N ALA A 78 7.08 10.22 6.97
CA ALA A 78 5.73 9.69 7.13
C ALA A 78 5.09 10.19 8.43
N ILE A 79 3.83 10.63 8.31
CA ILE A 79 2.99 11.07 9.42
C ILE A 79 1.82 10.10 9.56
N PHE A 80 1.64 9.59 10.77
CA PHE A 80 0.48 8.80 11.16
C PHE A 80 -0.51 9.68 11.90
N ASP A 81 -1.72 9.80 11.34
CA ASP A 81 -2.80 10.54 11.96
C ASP A 81 -3.42 9.70 13.10
N LEU A 82 -3.19 10.14 14.33
CA LEU A 82 -3.77 9.57 15.54
C LEU A 82 -4.95 10.40 16.07
N MET A 83 -5.26 11.55 15.45
CA MET A 83 -6.33 12.48 15.82
C MET A 83 -7.69 11.80 15.87
N THR A 84 -7.94 10.97 14.85
CA THR A 84 -9.26 10.37 14.59
C THR A 84 -9.63 9.26 15.59
N ALA A 85 -8.78 8.97 16.58
CA ALA A 85 -9.11 8.06 17.68
C ALA A 85 -10.13 8.68 18.67
N GLY A 86 -10.30 10.01 18.64
CA GLY A 86 -11.13 10.72 19.61
C GLY A 86 -10.62 10.49 21.05
N SER A 87 -11.52 10.57 22.02
CA SER A 87 -11.20 10.34 23.44
C SER A 87 -11.07 8.86 23.82
N ASN A 88 -11.12 7.92 22.86
CA ASN A 88 -11.12 6.48 23.14
C ASN A 88 -9.67 5.93 23.19
N PRO A 89 -9.15 5.55 24.36
CA PRO A 89 -7.78 5.04 24.50
C PRO A 89 -7.53 3.74 23.71
N GLU A 90 -8.53 2.87 23.59
CA GLU A 90 -8.41 1.60 22.86
C GLU A 90 -8.29 1.84 21.34
N ALA A 91 -9.04 2.81 20.83
CA ALA A 91 -8.93 3.23 19.43
C ALA A 91 -7.55 3.82 19.11
N LEU A 92 -6.97 4.57 20.06
CA LEU A 92 -5.62 5.13 19.95
C LEU A 92 -4.56 4.02 19.93
N ILE A 93 -4.64 3.06 20.85
CA ILE A 93 -3.73 1.90 20.91
C ILE A 93 -3.79 1.13 19.59
N ASN A 94 -4.99 0.82 19.10
CA ASN A 94 -5.15 0.09 17.84
C ASN A 94 -4.55 0.84 16.63
N LYS A 95 -4.75 2.16 16.55
CA LYS A 95 -4.14 2.99 15.49
C LYS A 95 -2.64 3.05 15.61
N PHE A 96 -2.12 3.21 16.83
CA PHE A 96 -0.68 3.22 17.09
C PHE A 96 -0.03 1.88 16.71
N CYS A 97 -0.61 0.74 17.10
CA CYS A 97 -0.12 -0.58 16.75
C CYS A 97 -0.09 -0.78 15.22
N LYS A 98 -1.16 -0.38 14.51
CA LYS A 98 -1.21 -0.43 13.04
C LYS A 98 -0.16 0.47 12.39
N ALA A 99 -0.02 1.72 12.86
CA ALA A 99 0.94 2.69 12.37
C ALA A 99 2.38 2.23 12.57
N THR A 100 2.72 1.78 13.78
CA THR A 100 4.05 1.28 14.14
C THR A 100 4.42 0.04 13.32
N SER A 101 3.50 -0.92 13.17
CA SER A 101 3.72 -2.11 12.34
C SER A 101 3.98 -1.73 10.88
N SER A 102 3.20 -0.79 10.34
CA SER A 102 3.39 -0.26 8.98
C SER A 102 4.73 0.47 8.81
N ALA A 103 5.15 1.26 9.81
CA ALA A 103 6.41 1.97 9.82
C ALA A 103 7.61 1.01 9.76
N ILE A 104 7.59 -0.02 10.61
CA ILE A 104 8.62 -1.06 10.66
C ILE A 104 8.69 -1.78 9.31
N PHE A 105 7.55 -2.21 8.76
CA PHE A 105 7.52 -2.94 7.49
C PHE A 105 8.06 -2.09 6.33
N SER A 106 7.54 -0.86 6.19
CA SER A 106 8.01 0.08 5.17
C SER A 106 9.52 0.31 5.29
N SER A 107 10.03 0.42 6.52
CA SER A 107 11.47 0.57 6.79
C SER A 107 12.28 -0.64 6.37
N ILE A 108 11.81 -1.86 6.69
CA ILE A 108 12.47 -3.10 6.30
C ILE A 108 12.53 -3.18 4.78
N THR A 109 11.40 -3.04 4.09
CA THR A 109 11.32 -3.05 2.61
C THR A 109 12.28 -2.04 2.00
N LEU A 110 12.29 -0.80 2.50
CA LEU A 110 13.15 0.26 2.01
C LEU A 110 14.64 -0.07 2.22
N THR A 111 14.99 -0.67 3.36
CA THR A 111 16.39 -1.01 3.68
C THR A 111 16.89 -2.29 3.01
N THR A 112 16.01 -3.25 2.67
CA THR A 112 16.38 -4.46 1.92
C THR A 112 16.55 -4.18 0.43
N THR A 113 15.67 -3.36 -0.15
CA THR A 113 15.70 -3.00 -1.58
C THR A 113 16.79 -1.98 -1.94
N LEU A 114 17.17 -1.07 -1.02
CA LEU A 114 18.03 0.08 -1.35
C LEU A 114 19.42 0.05 -0.71
N ARG A 115 20.09 -1.12 -0.63
CA ARG A 115 21.43 -1.26 -0.03
C ARG A 115 22.48 -0.21 -0.49
N ASN A 116 22.28 0.44 -1.65
CA ASN A 116 23.26 1.35 -2.27
C ASN A 116 22.79 2.79 -2.64
N SER A 117 21.65 3.32 -2.14
CA SER A 117 21.19 4.68 -2.54
C SER A 117 21.64 5.81 -1.59
N LYS A 118 21.91 7.02 -2.14
CA LYS A 118 22.56 8.15 -1.46
C LYS A 118 21.68 8.98 -0.51
N SER A 119 20.38 8.71 -0.36
CA SER A 119 19.59 9.31 0.73
C SER A 119 18.20 8.67 0.77
N ILE A 120 17.95 7.87 1.81
CA ILE A 120 16.66 7.25 2.10
C ILE A 120 15.53 8.30 2.24
N TYR A 121 15.87 9.51 2.68
CA TYR A 121 14.95 10.65 2.84
C TYR A 121 14.62 11.38 1.53
N SER A 122 15.49 11.29 0.52
CA SER A 122 15.19 11.87 -0.80
C SER A 122 14.08 11.12 -1.54
N LEU A 123 13.85 9.85 -1.18
CA LEU A 123 12.82 8.97 -1.75
C LEU A 123 11.48 9.06 -1.02
N GLN A 124 11.43 9.63 0.19
CA GLN A 124 10.17 9.96 0.87
C GLN A 124 9.43 11.13 0.17
N ARG A 125 9.89 11.64 -0.99
CA ARG A 125 9.42 12.90 -1.59
C ARG A 125 8.17 12.80 -2.46
N LYS A 126 7.33 13.83 -2.23
CA LYS A 126 6.04 14.19 -2.81
C LYS A 126 4.98 13.09 -2.72
N LYS A 127 4.35 13.03 -1.54
CA LYS A 127 2.98 12.54 -1.45
C LYS A 127 2.16 13.35 -2.47
N LEU A 128 1.75 12.71 -3.56
CA LEU A 128 0.92 13.36 -4.56
C LEU A 128 -0.36 13.87 -3.91
N GLN A 129 -0.89 14.99 -4.39
CA GLN A 129 -2.19 15.46 -3.95
C GLN A 129 -3.23 14.39 -4.27
N ILE A 130 -3.95 13.93 -3.25
CA ILE A 130 -5.00 12.91 -3.38
C ILE A 130 -6.31 13.62 -3.74
N ASN A 131 -7.02 13.12 -4.75
CA ASN A 131 -8.39 13.51 -5.04
C ASN A 131 -9.31 12.28 -4.94
N PRO A 132 -10.14 12.17 -3.88
CA PRO A 132 -10.99 11.00 -3.66
C PRO A 132 -12.18 10.93 -4.63
N HIS A 133 -12.46 12.00 -5.38
CA HIS A 133 -13.60 12.08 -6.28
C HIS A 133 -13.26 11.59 -7.68
N GLU A 134 -14.21 10.91 -8.30
CA GLU A 134 -14.09 10.52 -9.70
C GLU A 134 -13.97 11.75 -10.61
N PRO A 135 -13.06 11.76 -11.59
CA PRO A 135 -12.88 12.90 -12.48
C PRO A 135 -14.01 13.03 -13.50
N ASP A 136 -14.17 14.22 -14.05
CA ASP A 136 -14.93 14.43 -15.28
C ASP A 136 -14.13 13.91 -16.49
N TRP A 137 -14.53 12.75 -17.00
CA TRP A 137 -13.88 12.07 -18.12
C TRP A 137 -13.95 12.82 -19.46
N THR A 138 -14.81 13.83 -19.60
CA THR A 138 -14.90 14.63 -20.85
C THR A 138 -13.63 15.43 -21.12
N THR A 139 -12.91 15.80 -20.05
CA THR A 139 -11.69 16.62 -20.11
C THR A 139 -10.40 15.79 -20.16
N HIS A 140 -10.48 14.48 -19.96
CA HIS A 140 -9.31 13.61 -19.89
C HIS A 140 -8.98 13.03 -21.28
N PRO A 141 -7.71 13.14 -21.72
CA PRO A 141 -7.29 12.61 -23.01
C PRO A 141 -7.41 11.08 -23.03
N GLU A 142 -7.80 10.56 -24.19
CA GLU A 142 -7.74 9.13 -24.45
C GLU A 142 -6.29 8.71 -24.72
N LYS A 143 -5.89 7.58 -24.15
CA LYS A 143 -4.59 6.93 -24.32
C LYS A 143 -4.81 5.53 -24.88
N THR A 144 -3.80 5.02 -25.57
CA THR A 144 -3.76 3.64 -26.04
C THR A 144 -2.67 2.87 -25.32
N GLY A 145 -2.85 1.56 -25.20
CA GLY A 145 -1.86 0.70 -24.59
C GLY A 145 -2.15 -0.78 -24.82
N LYS A 146 -1.41 -1.61 -24.10
CA LYS A 146 -1.56 -3.07 -24.08
C LYS A 146 -1.95 -3.52 -22.69
N ILE A 147 -2.94 -4.39 -22.60
CA ILE A 147 -3.24 -5.17 -21.40
C ILE A 147 -2.54 -6.53 -21.52
N LEU A 148 -1.78 -6.89 -20.50
CA LEU A 148 -1.08 -8.15 -20.38
C LEU A 148 -1.68 -8.95 -19.22
N TYR A 149 -2.00 -10.21 -19.45
CA TYR A 149 -2.53 -11.10 -18.41
C TYR A 149 -2.08 -12.53 -18.61
N TYR A 150 -1.92 -13.25 -17.51
CA TYR A 150 -1.56 -14.67 -17.52
C TYR A 150 -2.79 -15.55 -17.71
N ILE A 151 -2.54 -16.73 -18.29
CA ILE A 151 -3.49 -17.84 -18.19
C ILE A 151 -3.40 -18.37 -16.76
N PRO A 152 -4.52 -18.45 -16.01
CA PRO A 152 -4.47 -18.94 -14.63
C PRO A 152 -4.02 -20.41 -14.56
N PRO A 153 -3.24 -20.78 -13.52
CA PRO A 153 -2.84 -22.16 -13.32
C PRO A 153 -4.06 -23.05 -13.10
N LYS A 154 -4.00 -24.29 -13.59
CA LYS A 154 -5.09 -25.27 -13.53
C LYS A 154 -4.82 -26.37 -12.50
N SER A 155 -3.61 -26.46 -11.99
CA SER A 155 -3.21 -27.51 -11.05
C SER A 155 -2.18 -27.00 -10.04
N LEU A 156 -2.05 -27.73 -8.92
CA LEU A 156 -1.01 -27.45 -7.93
C LEU A 156 0.40 -27.68 -8.49
N ALA A 157 0.56 -28.59 -9.46
CA ALA A 157 1.83 -28.81 -10.13
C ALA A 157 2.26 -27.57 -10.92
N GLU A 158 1.34 -26.94 -11.65
CA GLU A 158 1.60 -25.66 -12.35
C GLU A 158 1.94 -24.53 -11.38
N VAL A 159 1.29 -24.44 -10.22
CA VAL A 159 1.63 -23.45 -9.18
C VAL A 159 3.02 -23.68 -8.58
N LYS A 160 3.48 -24.93 -8.53
CA LYS A 160 4.80 -25.30 -7.98
C LYS A 160 5.92 -25.29 -9.04
N ASP A 161 5.58 -25.07 -10.32
CA ASP A 161 6.55 -24.97 -11.40
C ASP A 161 7.14 -23.55 -11.44
N GLU A 162 8.40 -23.42 -11.06
CA GLU A 162 9.15 -22.15 -11.04
C GLU A 162 9.22 -21.50 -12.42
N TYR A 163 9.01 -22.26 -13.49
CA TYR A 163 9.04 -21.76 -14.85
C TYR A 163 7.66 -21.51 -15.44
N TYR A 164 6.56 -21.78 -14.72
CA TYR A 164 5.21 -21.61 -15.26
C TYR A 164 5.02 -20.19 -15.79
N PHE A 165 5.22 -19.18 -14.96
CA PHE A 165 5.02 -17.78 -15.33
C PHE A 165 6.15 -17.19 -16.20
N ILE A 166 7.35 -17.78 -16.13
CA ILE A 166 8.52 -17.37 -16.94
C ILE A 166 8.37 -17.87 -18.38
N ASN A 167 7.93 -19.11 -18.56
CA ASN A 167 7.77 -19.75 -19.86
C ASN A 167 6.35 -19.56 -20.44
N SER A 168 5.36 -19.24 -19.61
CA SER A 168 4.03 -18.89 -20.10
C SER A 168 4.09 -17.54 -20.79
N SER A 169 3.72 -17.51 -22.07
CA SER A 169 3.41 -16.25 -22.74
C SER A 169 2.15 -15.68 -22.08
N TYR A 170 2.27 -14.51 -21.46
CA TYR A 170 1.09 -13.70 -21.16
C TYR A 170 0.40 -13.34 -22.47
N ILE A 171 -0.92 -13.17 -22.42
CA ILE A 171 -1.70 -12.73 -23.56
C ILE A 171 -1.69 -11.21 -23.57
N GLU A 172 -1.41 -10.62 -24.74
CA GLU A 172 -1.49 -9.18 -24.98
C GLU A 172 -2.79 -8.83 -25.70
N GLN A 173 -3.42 -7.74 -25.28
CA GLN A 173 -4.61 -7.19 -25.93
C GLN A 173 -4.53 -5.67 -25.98
N ASP A 174 -4.95 -5.08 -27.11
CA ASP A 174 -5.09 -3.62 -27.24
C ASP A 174 -6.16 -3.07 -26.30
N ILE A 175 -5.88 -1.91 -25.72
CA ILE A 175 -6.83 -1.14 -24.91
C ILE A 175 -6.78 0.34 -25.26
N SER A 176 -7.95 0.97 -25.30
CA SER A 176 -8.09 2.43 -25.19
C SER A 176 -8.60 2.77 -23.79
N PHE A 177 -8.00 3.77 -23.16
CA PHE A 177 -8.37 4.14 -21.79
C PHE A 177 -8.16 5.62 -21.48
N LYS A 178 -8.80 6.09 -20.41
CA LYS A 178 -8.56 7.38 -19.78
C LYS A 178 -8.04 7.19 -18.36
N LEU A 179 -7.10 8.00 -17.92
CA LEU A 179 -6.46 7.92 -16.61
C LEU A 179 -6.59 9.25 -15.87
N ALA A 180 -6.99 9.22 -14.60
CA ALA A 180 -7.07 10.40 -13.75
C ALA A 180 -5.69 11.01 -13.51
N LEU A 181 -5.62 12.35 -13.47
CA LEU A 181 -4.36 13.07 -13.21
C LEU A 181 -3.85 12.91 -11.77
N GLN A 182 -4.76 12.72 -10.81
CA GLN A 182 -4.45 12.62 -9.38
C GLN A 182 -4.87 11.26 -8.84
N PRO A 183 -4.08 10.65 -7.94
CA PRO A 183 -4.49 9.43 -7.28
C PRO A 183 -5.64 9.71 -6.31
N PHE A 184 -6.53 8.74 -6.13
CA PHE A 184 -7.60 8.81 -5.13
C PHE A 184 -7.24 8.10 -3.83
N SER A 185 -6.20 7.25 -3.86
CA SER A 185 -5.71 6.55 -2.67
C SER A 185 -4.22 6.25 -2.78
N VAL A 186 -3.59 5.99 -1.64
CA VAL A 186 -2.17 5.67 -1.51
C VAL A 186 -1.97 4.51 -0.54
N GLY A 187 -1.31 3.46 -1.02
CA GLY A 187 -0.83 2.33 -0.22
C GLY A 187 0.66 2.48 0.14
N ALA A 188 1.21 1.46 0.80
CA ALA A 188 2.61 1.45 1.22
C ALA A 188 3.59 1.57 0.03
N GLU A 189 3.27 0.92 -1.10
CA GLU A 189 4.16 0.85 -2.26
C GLU A 189 3.62 1.54 -3.51
N ARG A 190 2.30 1.73 -3.58
CA ARG A 190 1.60 2.16 -4.82
C ARG A 190 0.56 3.25 -4.58
N TYR A 191 0.43 4.15 -5.53
CA TYR A 191 -0.73 5.04 -5.69
C TYR A 191 -1.82 4.35 -6.48
N ALA A 192 -3.09 4.64 -6.17
CA ALA A 192 -4.25 4.18 -6.91
C ALA A 192 -4.96 5.35 -7.60
N TYR A 193 -5.27 5.19 -8.88
CA TYR A 193 -5.90 6.18 -9.75
C TYR A 193 -7.20 5.63 -10.31
N PHE A 194 -8.17 6.52 -10.49
CA PHE A 194 -9.34 6.19 -11.30
C PHE A 194 -8.91 6.07 -12.76
N ALA A 195 -9.51 5.11 -13.45
CA ALA A 195 -9.34 4.95 -14.88
C ALA A 195 -10.64 4.47 -15.52
N LEU A 196 -10.75 4.69 -16.83
CA LEU A 196 -11.88 4.28 -17.63
C LEU A 196 -11.35 3.51 -18.84
N ASP A 197 -11.72 2.24 -18.96
CA ASP A 197 -11.61 1.52 -20.22
C ASP A 197 -12.63 2.11 -21.19
N THR A 198 -12.18 2.59 -22.34
CA THR A 198 -13.02 3.13 -23.41
C THR A 198 -13.07 2.21 -24.62
N SER A 199 -12.43 1.04 -24.53
CA SER A 199 -12.42 0.03 -25.58
C SER A 199 -13.83 -0.41 -25.94
N LEU A 200 -14.06 -0.64 -27.24
CA LEU A 200 -15.32 -1.16 -27.77
C LEU A 200 -16.57 -0.32 -27.39
N GLY A 201 -16.38 0.96 -27.06
CA GLY A 201 -17.47 1.88 -26.70
C GLY A 201 -18.13 1.60 -25.35
N ARG A 202 -17.55 0.74 -24.50
CA ARG A 202 -18.04 0.46 -23.14
C ARG A 202 -17.15 1.13 -22.12
N ALA A 203 -17.68 2.15 -21.45
CA ALA A 203 -17.01 2.85 -20.35
C ALA A 203 -16.98 1.99 -19.07
N ASN A 204 -16.00 1.08 -18.94
CA ASN A 204 -15.81 0.29 -17.73
C ASN A 204 -14.85 0.99 -16.77
N LYS A 205 -15.27 1.16 -15.52
CA LYS A 205 -14.43 1.79 -14.48
C LYS A 205 -13.36 0.83 -13.98
N LEU A 206 -12.12 1.32 -13.95
CA LEU A 206 -10.92 0.59 -13.53
C LEU A 206 -10.20 1.34 -12.41
N VAL A 207 -9.38 0.60 -11.68
CA VAL A 207 -8.36 1.14 -10.78
C VAL A 207 -7.00 0.80 -11.36
N ILE A 208 -6.22 1.84 -11.65
CA ILE A 208 -4.83 1.71 -12.06
C ILE A 208 -3.95 1.99 -10.86
N LYS A 209 -2.98 1.12 -10.57
CA LYS A 209 -2.00 1.31 -9.48
C LYS A 209 -0.59 1.47 -10.03
N LYS A 210 0.12 2.48 -9.51
CA LYS A 210 1.49 2.83 -9.91
C LYS A 210 2.43 2.79 -8.71
N TYR A 211 3.60 2.16 -8.84
CA TYR A 211 4.63 2.21 -7.79
C TYR A 211 5.14 3.62 -7.51
N HIS A 212 5.48 3.88 -6.24
CA HIS A 212 6.06 5.16 -5.79
C HIS A 212 7.42 5.42 -6.46
N ASP A 213 8.27 4.39 -6.48
CA ASP A 213 9.60 4.46 -7.07
C ASP A 213 9.58 3.90 -8.50
N ILE A 214 9.86 4.78 -9.46
CA ILE A 214 9.92 4.43 -10.89
C ILE A 214 10.98 3.35 -11.15
N LYS A 215 12.05 3.28 -10.34
CA LYS A 215 13.08 2.24 -10.48
C LYS A 215 12.60 0.85 -10.08
N ILE A 216 11.57 0.78 -9.24
CA ILE A 216 10.95 -0.47 -8.78
C ILE A 216 9.78 -0.85 -9.70
N GLY A 217 9.12 0.13 -10.34
CA GLY A 217 8.00 -0.08 -11.25
C GLY A 217 8.39 -0.63 -12.63
N THR A 218 9.20 -1.67 -12.69
CA THR A 218 9.54 -2.36 -13.95
C THR A 218 8.38 -3.27 -14.39
N ILE A 219 8.36 -3.66 -15.67
CA ILE A 219 7.32 -4.54 -16.20
C ILE A 219 7.30 -5.90 -15.49
N GLU A 220 8.48 -6.44 -15.17
CA GLU A 220 8.64 -7.71 -14.45
C GLU A 220 7.97 -7.63 -13.08
N ARG A 221 8.15 -6.51 -12.36
CA ARG A 221 7.55 -6.32 -11.05
C ARG A 221 6.03 -6.23 -11.09
N TYR A 222 5.47 -5.68 -12.17
CA TYR A 222 4.02 -5.68 -12.37
C TYR A 222 3.49 -7.07 -12.76
N LEU A 223 4.23 -7.82 -13.60
CA LEU A 223 3.90 -9.19 -13.96
C LEU A 223 3.92 -10.11 -12.72
N GLU A 224 4.93 -10.02 -11.86
CA GLU A 224 5.00 -10.73 -10.57
C GLU A 224 3.77 -10.45 -9.70
N SER A 225 3.33 -9.18 -9.63
CA SER A 225 2.13 -8.80 -8.86
C SER A 225 0.87 -9.45 -9.42
N VAL A 226 0.76 -9.59 -10.74
CA VAL A 226 -0.37 -10.23 -11.42
C VAL A 226 -0.34 -11.75 -11.28
N GLU A 227 0.84 -12.36 -11.35
CA GLU A 227 1.07 -13.76 -11.02
C GLU A 227 0.56 -14.10 -9.61
N ILE A 228 0.97 -13.34 -8.59
CA ILE A 228 0.54 -13.54 -7.20
C ILE A 228 -0.99 -13.49 -7.08
N SER A 229 -1.64 -12.59 -7.82
CA SER A 229 -3.10 -12.48 -7.82
C SER A 229 -3.76 -13.68 -8.48
N ASN A 230 -3.22 -14.17 -9.61
CA ASN A 230 -3.74 -15.36 -10.30
C ASN A 230 -3.61 -16.63 -9.46
N VAL A 231 -2.47 -16.83 -8.78
CA VAL A 231 -2.28 -17.96 -7.85
C VAL A 231 -3.28 -17.89 -6.70
N ALA A 232 -3.51 -16.70 -6.14
CA ALA A 232 -4.50 -16.52 -5.08
C ALA A 232 -5.93 -16.83 -5.56
N ASP A 233 -6.30 -16.40 -6.77
CA ASP A 233 -7.61 -16.68 -7.36
C ASP A 233 -7.83 -18.17 -7.61
N PHE A 234 -6.81 -18.88 -8.12
CA PHE A 234 -6.81 -20.33 -8.27
C PHE A 234 -7.16 -21.05 -6.96
N PHE A 235 -6.49 -20.70 -5.87
CA PHE A 235 -6.80 -21.28 -4.57
C PHE A 235 -8.18 -20.89 -4.06
N SER A 236 -8.65 -19.68 -4.36
CA SER A 236 -10.00 -19.24 -3.97
C SER A 236 -11.09 -20.11 -4.62
N THR A 237 -10.88 -20.51 -5.88
CA THR A 237 -11.80 -21.40 -6.60
C THR A 237 -11.89 -22.77 -5.92
N ILE A 238 -10.74 -23.37 -5.58
CA ILE A 238 -10.69 -24.67 -4.88
C ILE A 238 -11.31 -24.56 -3.48
N PHE A 239 -10.95 -23.52 -2.73
CA PHE A 239 -11.48 -23.26 -1.40
C PHE A 239 -13.00 -23.11 -1.42
N ASN A 240 -13.54 -22.30 -2.34
CA ASN A 240 -14.97 -22.09 -2.44
C ASN A 240 -15.71 -23.39 -2.76
N ALA A 241 -15.17 -24.23 -3.64
CA ALA A 241 -15.76 -25.54 -3.95
C ALA A 241 -15.73 -26.48 -2.73
N ALA A 242 -14.67 -26.45 -1.92
CA ALA A 242 -14.59 -27.22 -0.69
C ALA A 242 -15.55 -26.69 0.40
N ALA A 243 -15.65 -25.36 0.54
CA ALA A 243 -16.52 -24.68 1.48
C ALA A 243 -18.00 -24.97 1.19
N GLU A 244 -18.39 -24.98 -0.09
CA GLU A 244 -19.75 -25.29 -0.52
C GLU A 244 -20.17 -26.72 -0.13
N ARG A 245 -19.26 -27.70 -0.20
CA ARG A 245 -19.53 -29.10 0.21
C ARG A 245 -19.83 -29.25 1.70
N VAL A 246 -19.39 -28.31 2.54
CA VAL A 246 -19.65 -28.30 3.99
C VAL A 246 -20.69 -27.25 4.39
N GLY A 247 -21.44 -26.70 3.43
CA GLY A 247 -22.54 -25.78 3.67
C GLY A 247 -22.14 -24.33 3.93
N ILE A 248 -20.89 -23.94 3.63
CA ILE A 248 -20.43 -22.56 3.75
C ILE A 248 -20.66 -21.84 2.42
N ASN A 249 -21.63 -20.91 2.42
CA ASN A 249 -22.07 -20.21 1.20
C ASN A 249 -21.35 -18.88 0.93
N LYS A 250 -20.50 -18.42 1.85
CA LYS A 250 -19.70 -17.19 1.69
C LYS A 250 -18.49 -17.52 0.81
N LYS A 251 -18.30 -16.77 -0.27
CA LYS A 251 -17.23 -16.98 -1.26
C LYS A 251 -16.12 -15.94 -1.13
N VAL A 252 -14.88 -16.41 -1.26
CA VAL A 252 -13.66 -15.61 -1.39
C VAL A 252 -13.36 -15.46 -2.88
N ILE A 253 -13.31 -14.24 -3.41
CA ILE A 253 -13.11 -13.99 -4.85
C ILE A 253 -11.99 -12.97 -5.01
N PHE A 254 -11.02 -13.24 -5.88
CA PHE A 254 -10.00 -12.25 -6.21
C PHE A 254 -10.41 -11.46 -7.46
N LEU A 255 -10.00 -10.20 -7.52
CA LEU A 255 -10.17 -9.41 -8.73
C LEU A 255 -9.18 -9.89 -9.80
N ASP A 256 -9.67 -9.93 -11.03
CA ASP A 256 -8.84 -10.14 -12.22
C ASP A 256 -7.87 -8.96 -12.36
N ALA A 257 -6.61 -9.22 -11.98
CA ALA A 257 -5.52 -8.26 -12.02
C ALA A 257 -4.74 -8.43 -13.30
N LYS A 258 -4.40 -7.31 -13.96
CA LYS A 258 -3.65 -7.29 -15.22
C LYS A 258 -2.54 -6.26 -15.18
N VAL A 259 -1.61 -6.36 -16.12
CA VAL A 259 -0.64 -5.29 -16.37
C VAL A 259 -1.19 -4.42 -17.49
N LEU A 260 -1.11 -3.11 -17.34
CA LEU A 260 -1.33 -2.15 -18.40
C LEU A 260 0.03 -1.55 -18.77
N TYR A 261 0.40 -1.69 -20.04
CA TYR A 261 1.51 -0.97 -20.65
C TYR A 261 0.96 0.20 -21.45
N ASP A 262 1.27 1.41 -21.01
CA ASP A 262 0.89 2.65 -21.68
C ASP A 262 1.94 3.01 -22.73
N GLU A 263 1.56 2.93 -23.99
CA GLU A 263 2.46 3.18 -25.11
C GLU A 263 2.82 4.66 -25.26
N THR A 264 2.01 5.57 -24.70
CA THR A 264 2.20 7.01 -24.85
C THR A 264 3.38 7.50 -24.01
N ASP A 265 3.53 6.97 -22.81
CA ASP A 265 4.56 7.36 -21.86
C ASP A 265 5.51 6.22 -21.45
N ASN A 266 5.42 5.06 -22.12
CA ASN A 266 6.24 3.87 -21.88
C ASN A 266 6.25 3.48 -20.39
N THR A 267 5.06 3.49 -19.76
CA THR A 267 4.89 3.20 -18.33
C THR A 267 4.01 1.97 -18.12
N CYS A 268 4.44 1.11 -17.20
CA CYS A 268 3.64 -0.02 -16.74
C CYS A 268 2.83 0.33 -15.47
N TYR A 269 1.67 -0.30 -15.37
CA TYR A 269 0.78 -0.22 -14.24
C TYR A 269 0.15 -1.59 -13.96
N SER A 270 -0.33 -1.82 -12.74
CA SER A 270 -1.29 -2.91 -12.48
C SER A 270 -2.69 -2.35 -12.54
N VAL A 271 -3.63 -3.10 -13.12
CA VAL A 271 -5.01 -2.67 -13.30
C VAL A 271 -5.99 -3.73 -12.78
N GLU A 272 -7.03 -3.26 -12.11
CA GLU A 272 -8.11 -4.08 -11.54
C GLU A 272 -9.46 -3.39 -11.81
N LYS A 273 -10.55 -4.14 -11.72
CA LYS A 273 -11.90 -3.56 -11.80
C LYS A 273 -12.17 -2.65 -10.59
N TYR A 274 -12.77 -1.48 -10.85
CA TYR A 274 -13.25 -0.62 -9.76
C TYR A 274 -14.50 -1.20 -9.08
N ILE A 275 -14.52 -1.20 -7.74
CA ILE A 275 -15.67 -1.61 -6.95
C ILE A 275 -16.31 -0.35 -6.35
N ASN A 276 -17.52 -0.02 -6.82
CA ASN A 276 -18.21 1.22 -6.45
C ASN A 276 -18.63 1.26 -4.97
N ASN A 277 -18.34 2.38 -4.30
CA ASN A 277 -19.01 2.84 -3.07
C ASN A 277 -18.98 1.84 -1.90
N VAL A 278 -17.86 1.13 -1.73
CA VAL A 278 -17.69 0.22 -0.61
C VAL A 278 -16.36 0.46 0.08
N GLU A 279 -16.38 0.35 1.41
CA GLU A 279 -15.18 0.51 2.23
C GLU A 279 -14.20 -0.63 1.94
N PHE A 280 -12.99 -0.26 1.52
CA PHE A 280 -11.89 -1.19 1.35
C PHE A 280 -11.22 -1.44 2.71
N LYS A 281 -11.10 -2.70 3.09
CA LYS A 281 -10.59 -3.12 4.39
C LYS A 281 -9.40 -4.05 4.24
N LYS A 282 -8.46 -3.95 5.17
CA LYS A 282 -7.36 -4.90 5.34
C LYS A 282 -7.71 -5.82 6.50
N PHE A 283 -7.80 -7.12 6.25
CA PHE A 283 -8.20 -8.13 7.25
C PHE A 283 -6.99 -8.75 7.93
N ASN A 284 -5.93 -9.00 7.16
CA ASN A 284 -4.64 -9.40 7.69
C ASN A 284 -3.48 -8.83 6.85
N THR A 285 -2.26 -8.98 7.35
CA THR A 285 -1.04 -8.46 6.72
C THR A 285 0.00 -9.55 6.59
N ASN A 286 0.85 -9.50 5.55
CA ASN A 286 1.88 -10.50 5.23
C ASN A 286 2.86 -10.93 6.37
N ASN A 287 2.81 -10.34 7.55
CA ASN A 287 3.60 -10.72 8.72
C ASN A 287 2.83 -11.54 9.79
N GLY A 288 1.58 -11.93 9.52
CA GLY A 288 0.75 -12.70 10.45
C GLY A 288 -0.18 -11.86 11.34
N LEU A 289 -0.14 -10.52 11.24
CA LEU A 289 -1.06 -9.66 11.99
C LEU A 289 -2.47 -9.70 11.38
N ILE A 290 -3.45 -10.10 12.19
CA ILE A 290 -4.89 -9.97 11.89
C ILE A 290 -5.33 -8.57 12.31
N THR A 291 -5.68 -7.73 11.34
CA THR A 291 -6.10 -6.33 11.57
C THR A 291 -7.61 -6.17 11.75
N GLU A 292 -8.40 -7.10 11.19
CA GLU A 292 -9.84 -7.27 11.41
C GLU A 292 -10.16 -8.76 11.23
N LEU A 293 -10.56 -9.44 12.31
CA LEU A 293 -10.83 -10.87 12.26
C LEU A 293 -12.04 -11.16 11.35
N HIS A 294 -11.79 -11.93 10.28
CA HIS A 294 -12.84 -12.46 9.43
C HIS A 294 -12.67 -13.98 9.26
N PRO A 295 -13.50 -14.83 9.91
CA PRO A 295 -13.26 -16.28 10.01
C PRO A 295 -13.02 -16.99 8.68
N ILE A 296 -13.76 -16.63 7.62
CA ILE A 296 -13.57 -17.28 6.31
C ILE A 296 -12.23 -16.95 5.66
N LEU A 297 -11.65 -15.78 5.96
CA LEU A 297 -10.39 -15.36 5.39
C LEU A 297 -9.21 -16.00 6.09
N GLU A 298 -9.30 -16.16 7.41
CA GLU A 298 -8.31 -16.94 8.17
C GLU A 298 -8.43 -18.43 7.83
N ALA A 299 -9.65 -18.95 7.60
CA ALA A 299 -9.86 -20.30 7.10
C ALA A 299 -9.30 -20.49 5.69
N PHE A 300 -9.48 -19.52 4.79
CA PHE A 300 -8.89 -19.53 3.45
C PHE A 300 -7.36 -19.54 3.51
N ALA A 301 -6.76 -18.64 4.29
CA ALA A 301 -5.31 -18.60 4.48
C ALA A 301 -4.79 -19.95 5.00
N HIS A 302 -5.41 -20.49 6.06
CA HIS A 302 -5.04 -21.80 6.61
C HIS A 302 -5.25 -22.93 5.59
N PHE A 303 -6.35 -22.90 4.82
CA PHE A 303 -6.61 -23.86 3.76
C PHE A 303 -5.50 -23.87 2.72
N THR A 304 -5.03 -22.71 2.24
CA THR A 304 -3.94 -22.66 1.26
C THR A 304 -2.66 -23.27 1.80
N TYR A 305 -2.34 -23.03 3.07
CA TYR A 305 -1.18 -23.66 3.73
C TYR A 305 -1.31 -25.17 3.82
N LYS A 306 -2.47 -25.68 4.23
CA LYS A 306 -2.71 -27.13 4.35
C LYS A 306 -2.78 -27.83 3.00
N TYR A 307 -3.52 -27.27 2.05
CA TYR A 307 -3.71 -27.84 0.71
C TYR A 307 -2.39 -27.93 -0.07
N THR A 308 -1.45 -27.01 0.19
CA THR A 308 -0.15 -27.00 -0.46
C THR A 308 0.93 -27.75 0.32
N GLU A 309 0.56 -28.39 1.44
CA GLU A 309 1.47 -29.10 2.36
C GLU A 309 2.58 -28.21 2.91
N GLY A 310 2.23 -26.96 3.22
CA GLY A 310 3.14 -25.97 3.78
C GLY A 310 4.03 -25.25 2.77
N TYR A 311 3.83 -25.49 1.46
CA TYR A 311 4.61 -24.83 0.41
C TYR A 311 4.37 -23.31 0.35
N LEU A 312 3.11 -22.86 0.45
CA LEU A 312 2.77 -21.44 0.46
C LEU A 312 1.57 -21.13 1.35
N VAL A 313 1.38 -19.84 1.65
CA VAL A 313 0.18 -19.33 2.31
C VAL A 313 -0.27 -18.05 1.63
N VAL A 314 -1.57 -17.95 1.31
CA VAL A 314 -2.14 -16.72 0.76
C VAL A 314 -2.55 -15.81 1.92
N TYR A 315 -1.75 -14.77 2.15
CA TYR A 315 -1.98 -13.75 3.18
C TYR A 315 -2.01 -12.34 2.59
N ASP A 316 -2.05 -11.30 3.42
CA ASP A 316 -2.28 -9.91 2.98
C ASP A 316 -3.66 -9.73 2.32
N LEU A 317 -4.68 -10.31 2.95
CA LEU A 317 -6.06 -10.30 2.47
C LEU A 317 -6.69 -8.95 2.75
N GLN A 318 -6.96 -8.21 1.67
CA GLN A 318 -7.56 -6.89 1.71
C GLN A 318 -8.52 -6.68 0.52
N GLY A 319 -9.63 -6.03 0.77
CA GLY A 319 -10.73 -6.03 -0.17
C GLY A 319 -12.02 -5.47 0.40
N VAL A 320 -13.11 -5.82 -0.27
CA VAL A 320 -14.46 -5.39 0.09
C VAL A 320 -15.26 -6.59 0.58
N ASP A 321 -15.92 -6.43 1.73
CA ASP A 321 -16.92 -7.38 2.23
C ASP A 321 -18.34 -6.98 1.77
N LEU A 322 -18.85 -7.63 0.72
CA LEU A 322 -20.24 -7.46 0.31
C LEU A 322 -21.13 -8.38 1.14
N LYS A 323 -21.57 -7.88 2.29
CA LYS A 323 -22.46 -8.59 3.23
C LYS A 323 -23.72 -9.15 2.56
N TRP A 324 -24.27 -8.45 1.56
CA TRP A 324 -25.53 -8.79 0.90
C TRP A 324 -25.44 -9.86 -0.18
N ASN A 325 -24.24 -10.13 -0.72
CA ASN A 325 -24.06 -11.02 -1.86
C ASN A 325 -23.19 -12.25 -1.57
N SER A 326 -22.86 -12.50 -0.30
CA SER A 326 -22.01 -13.61 0.13
C SER A 326 -20.69 -13.71 -0.66
N LYS A 327 -20.15 -12.57 -1.12
CA LYS A 327 -18.92 -12.49 -1.93
C LYS A 327 -17.98 -11.46 -1.32
N MET A 328 -16.68 -11.75 -1.32
CA MET A 328 -15.64 -10.80 -0.97
C MET A 328 -14.69 -10.66 -2.16
N PHE A 329 -14.33 -9.43 -2.50
CA PHE A 329 -13.43 -9.14 -3.61
C PHE A 329 -12.09 -8.64 -3.09
N PHE A 330 -11.00 -9.30 -3.47
CA PHE A 330 -9.65 -8.98 -3.02
C PHE A 330 -8.77 -8.45 -4.14
N GLY A 331 -7.99 -7.42 -3.83
CA GLY A 331 -6.88 -6.94 -4.66
C GLY A 331 -5.57 -7.07 -3.88
N LYS A 332 -4.56 -7.68 -4.48
CA LYS A 332 -3.23 -7.78 -3.85
C LYS A 332 -2.50 -6.44 -4.00
N SER A 333 -2.01 -5.87 -2.89
CA SER A 333 -1.13 -4.68 -2.88
C SER A 333 0.33 -5.06 -2.97
#